data_AF-A0A0L0NTQ6-F1
#
_entry.id   AF-A0A0L0NTQ6-F1
#
_cell.length_a   1.000
_cell.length_b   1.000
_cell.length_c   1.000
_cell.angle_alpha   90.00
_cell.angle_beta   90.00
_cell.angle_gamma   90.00
#
_symmetry.space_group_name_H-M   'P 1'
#
loop_
_entity.id
_entity.type
_entity.pdbx_description
1 polymer ?
#
loop_
_entity_poly.entity_id
_entity_poly.type
_entity_poly.pdbx_seq_one_letter_code
_entity_poly.pdbx_strand_id
1 'polypeptide(L)'
;MHPAVGPLLPLSSNMDRFRQPLGERSDGGSISSEQHTQGIDMSRYTDFHDDHDNDDDNDSDNGEHVNHDRMYTSLAYSVLRERNASLALQNEESISSIRNAHLESLLKMELLYRDQLTKKRQRVEEINMERKRRQLDFMPTNELQEQTWQEGVNSMVDMGLHKLSEK
;
A
#
# COMPACT_ATOMS: atom_id res chain seq x y z
N MET A 1 43.77 18.04 10.77
CA MET A 1 43.08 16.98 10.00
C MET A 1 44.13 15.97 9.56
N HIS A 2 44.02 14.70 9.96
CA HIS A 2 44.99 13.66 9.64
C HIS A 2 45.01 13.40 8.11
N PRO A 3 46.18 13.22 7.46
CA PRO A 3 46.31 13.15 6.00
C PRO A 3 45.53 12.00 5.33
N ALA A 4 45.17 10.95 6.08
CA ALA A 4 44.32 9.85 5.58
C ALA A 4 42.82 10.21 5.44
N VAL A 5 42.40 11.36 5.98
CA VAL A 5 41.01 11.88 5.90
C VAL A 5 40.78 12.67 4.59
N GLY A 6 41.82 12.82 3.76
CA GLY A 6 41.87 13.69 2.58
C GLY A 6 40.91 13.39 1.42
N PRO A 7 40.50 12.15 1.12
CA PRO A 7 39.46 11.94 0.13
C PRO A 7 38.11 11.92 0.83
N LEU A 8 37.39 13.05 0.81
CA LEU A 8 35.95 13.06 1.00
C LEU A 8 35.37 11.94 0.13
N LEU A 9 34.89 10.86 0.77
CA LEU A 9 34.33 9.72 0.07
C LEU A 9 33.31 10.25 -0.94
N PRO A 10 33.51 10.03 -2.26
CA PRO A 10 32.54 10.47 -3.25
C PRO A 10 31.21 9.82 -2.89
N LEU A 11 30.14 10.61 -2.88
CA LEU A 11 28.78 10.09 -2.68
C LEU A 11 28.61 8.95 -3.66
N SER A 12 28.54 7.71 -3.15
CA SER A 12 28.48 6.52 -4.00
C SER A 12 27.29 6.67 -4.94
N SER A 13 27.54 6.75 -6.25
CA SER A 13 26.52 6.84 -7.30
C SER A 13 25.71 5.53 -7.46
N ASN A 14 25.92 4.54 -6.59
CA ASN A 14 25.25 3.24 -6.58
C ASN A 14 23.85 3.29 -5.95
N MET A 15 22.98 4.18 -6.43
CA MET A 15 21.54 4.12 -6.13
C MET A 15 20.87 2.89 -6.77
N ASP A 16 21.49 2.26 -7.77
CA ASP A 16 20.95 1.08 -8.46
C ASP A 16 20.95 -0.19 -7.60
N ARG A 17 21.81 -0.27 -6.56
CA ARG A 17 21.88 -1.46 -5.70
C ARG A 17 20.65 -1.64 -4.80
N PHE A 18 19.92 -0.55 -4.54
CA PHE A 18 18.68 -0.57 -3.74
C PHE A 18 17.41 -0.66 -4.60
N ARG A 19 17.55 -0.68 -5.93
CA ARG A 19 16.44 -0.74 -6.89
C ARG A 19 16.23 -2.13 -7.51
N GLN A 20 17.01 -3.14 -7.12
CA GLN A 20 16.69 -4.50 -7.56
C GLN A 20 15.35 -4.92 -6.95
N PRO A 21 14.30 -5.20 -7.75
CA PRO A 21 13.18 -5.97 -7.26
C PRO A 21 13.75 -7.31 -6.77
N LEU A 22 13.20 -7.83 -5.67
CA LEU A 22 13.51 -9.14 -5.13
C LEU A 22 13.20 -10.20 -6.21
N GLY A 23 14.17 -10.41 -7.10
CA GLY A 23 14.04 -11.26 -8.28
C GLY A 23 13.92 -12.70 -7.84
N GLU A 24 12.85 -13.34 -8.29
CA GLU A 24 12.55 -14.76 -8.19
C GLU A 24 13.80 -15.60 -8.44
N ARG A 25 14.46 -16.04 -7.37
CA ARG A 25 15.39 -17.16 -7.43
C ARG A 25 14.56 -18.43 -7.28
N SER A 26 13.98 -18.88 -8.40
CA SER A 26 13.49 -20.24 -8.55
C SER A 26 14.70 -21.18 -8.51
N ASP A 27 15.03 -21.69 -7.32
CA ASP A 27 15.81 -22.92 -7.21
C ASP A 27 15.26 -23.78 -6.07
N GLY A 28 14.96 -25.03 -6.39
CA GLY A 28 14.22 -25.99 -5.58
C GLY A 28 15.07 -26.54 -4.43
N GLY A 29 15.32 -25.73 -3.42
CA GLY A 29 15.90 -26.15 -2.15
C GLY A 29 15.06 -25.62 -0.99
N SER A 30 14.65 -26.52 -0.08
CA SER A 30 13.93 -26.17 1.15
C SER A 30 14.66 -25.05 1.90
N ILE A 31 14.11 -23.85 1.83
CA ILE A 31 14.62 -22.67 2.55
C ILE A 31 13.99 -22.73 3.93
N SER A 32 14.75 -23.21 4.92
CA SER A 32 14.40 -23.09 6.33
C SER A 32 14.05 -21.63 6.61
N SER A 33 12.78 -21.39 6.95
CA SER A 33 12.24 -20.06 7.26
C SER A 33 12.65 -19.61 8.67
N GLU A 34 13.95 -19.59 8.93
CA GLU A 34 14.58 -18.87 10.04
C GLU A 34 15.64 -17.94 9.45
N GLN A 35 15.19 -17.04 8.58
CA GLN A 35 15.96 -15.84 8.29
C GLN A 35 15.97 -15.02 9.57
N HIS A 36 17.08 -15.09 10.31
CA HIS A 36 17.36 -14.26 11.46
C HIS A 36 17.07 -12.80 11.09
N THR A 37 15.98 -12.25 11.62
CA THR A 37 15.67 -10.81 11.61
C THR A 37 16.52 -10.08 12.66
N GLN A 38 17.78 -10.49 12.84
CA GLN A 38 18.70 -9.70 13.64
C GLN A 38 19.06 -8.49 12.79
N GLY A 39 18.66 -7.31 13.26
CA GLY A 39 19.09 -6.05 12.69
C GLY A 39 20.62 -5.99 12.64
N ILE A 40 21.16 -5.20 11.72
CA ILE A 40 22.60 -4.97 11.65
C ILE A 40 23.01 -4.33 12.97
N ASP A 41 23.82 -5.06 13.76
CA ASP A 41 24.38 -4.53 14.99
C ASP A 41 25.46 -3.50 14.66
N MET A 42 25.28 -2.29 15.20
CA MET A 42 26.16 -1.15 14.99
C MET A 42 27.06 -0.90 16.21
N SER A 43 27.01 -1.76 17.23
CA SER A 43 27.85 -1.71 18.43
C SER A 43 29.36 -1.65 18.11
N ARG A 44 29.77 -2.27 16.99
CA ARG A 44 31.14 -2.27 16.48
C ARG A 44 31.67 -0.89 16.08
N TYR A 45 30.80 0.11 15.88
CA TYR A 45 31.19 1.50 15.59
C TYR A 45 31.13 2.41 16.82
N THR A 46 30.72 1.86 17.97
CA THR A 46 30.69 2.55 19.27
C THR A 46 31.75 2.04 20.24
N ASP A 47 32.22 0.80 20.06
CA ASP A 47 33.32 0.22 20.83
C ASP A 47 34.59 0.09 19.97
N PHE A 48 35.70 0.66 20.45
CA PHE A 48 36.98 0.73 19.75
C PHE A 48 38.03 -0.21 20.34
N HIS A 49 37.69 -0.99 21.35
CA HIS A 49 38.57 -2.01 21.89
C HIS A 49 38.45 -3.30 21.05
N ASP A 50 39.58 -3.99 20.86
CA ASP A 50 39.54 -5.34 20.29
C ASP A 50 39.28 -6.35 21.40
N ASP A 51 38.06 -6.91 21.43
CA ASP A 51 37.69 -8.02 22.32
C ASP A 51 38.40 -9.35 21.94
N HIS A 52 39.26 -9.34 20.92
CA HIS A 52 39.79 -10.55 20.29
C HIS A 52 41.21 -10.98 20.69
N ASP A 53 41.86 -10.29 21.62
CA ASP A 53 43.19 -10.67 22.13
C ASP A 53 43.10 -11.34 23.51
N ASN A 54 42.40 -12.47 23.60
CA ASN A 54 42.46 -13.37 24.78
C ASN A 54 43.09 -14.74 24.48
N ASP A 55 43.70 -14.91 23.30
CA ASP A 55 44.51 -16.09 23.01
C ASP A 55 45.90 -15.63 22.56
N ASP A 56 46.85 -15.76 23.49
CA ASP A 56 48.31 -15.96 23.31
C ASP A 56 49.22 -14.88 23.98
N ASP A 57 49.72 -15.28 25.15
CA ASP A 57 51.04 -15.01 25.72
C ASP A 57 51.65 -13.58 25.70
N ASN A 58 51.72 -13.02 26.92
CA ASN A 58 52.96 -12.54 27.52
C ASN A 58 53.63 -11.28 26.91
N ASP A 59 53.18 -10.08 27.29
CA ASP A 59 54.08 -9.07 27.88
C ASP A 59 53.31 -7.97 28.62
N SER A 60 53.92 -7.50 29.70
CA SER A 60 53.41 -6.48 30.61
C SER A 60 53.85 -5.10 30.13
N ASP A 61 53.03 -4.37 29.36
CA ASP A 61 52.99 -2.90 29.46
C ASP A 61 51.71 -2.31 28.84
N ASN A 62 50.76 -2.04 29.72
CA ASN A 62 49.68 -1.06 29.64
C ASN A 62 49.56 -0.24 28.32
N GLY A 63 48.87 -0.80 27.33
CA GLY A 63 48.46 -0.09 26.14
C GLY A 63 47.10 -0.61 25.69
N GLU A 64 46.03 0.06 26.12
CA GLU A 64 44.69 -0.09 25.57
C GLU A 64 44.78 -0.20 24.04
N HIS A 65 44.67 -1.41 23.49
CA HIS A 65 44.83 -1.66 22.05
C HIS A 65 43.60 -1.10 21.33
N VAL A 66 43.64 0.20 21.04
CA VAL A 66 42.59 0.91 20.31
C VAL A 66 42.66 0.51 18.83
N ASN A 67 41.57 -0.04 18.32
CA ASN A 67 41.44 -0.37 16.91
C ASN A 67 41.23 0.92 16.08
N HIS A 68 42.34 1.45 15.55
CA HIS A 68 42.35 2.71 14.81
C HIS A 68 41.51 2.65 13.53
N ASP A 69 41.40 1.48 12.89
CA ASP A 69 40.57 1.30 11.69
C ASP A 69 39.06 1.45 12.02
N ARG A 70 38.61 0.90 13.16
CA ARG A 70 37.24 1.12 13.67
C ARG A 70 36.99 2.59 14.00
N MET A 71 37.98 3.28 14.57
CA MET A 71 37.89 4.71 14.86
C MET A 71 37.81 5.57 13.59
N TYR A 72 38.64 5.31 12.58
CA TYR A 72 38.59 6.07 11.33
C TYR A 72 37.32 5.79 10.52
N THR A 73 36.82 4.57 10.55
CA THR A 73 35.54 4.23 9.92
C THR A 73 34.36 4.89 10.63
N SER A 74 34.32 4.89 11.97
CA SER A 74 33.27 5.59 12.72
C SER A 74 33.30 7.10 12.45
N LEU A 75 34.49 7.70 12.38
CA LEU A 75 34.68 9.12 12.01
C LEU A 75 34.22 9.40 10.57
N ALA A 76 34.54 8.53 9.62
CA ALA A 76 34.08 8.68 8.24
C ALA A 76 32.54 8.65 8.17
N TYR A 77 31.91 7.73 8.90
CA TYR A 77 30.45 7.66 8.99
C TYR A 77 29.84 8.85 9.72
N SER A 78 30.50 9.40 10.75
CA SER A 78 29.99 10.60 11.44
C SER A 78 30.00 11.82 10.52
N VAL A 79 31.05 12.00 9.72
CA VAL A 79 31.14 13.09 8.73
C VAL A 79 30.07 12.94 7.65
N LEU A 80 29.86 11.72 7.14
CA LEU A 80 28.77 11.45 6.18
C LEU A 80 27.40 11.70 6.80
N ARG A 81 27.20 11.31 8.06
CA ARG A 81 25.96 11.55 8.80
C ARG A 81 25.69 13.03 8.97
N GLU A 82 26.69 13.82 9.34
CA GLU A 82 26.58 15.27 9.48
C GLU A 82 26.19 15.92 8.15
N ARG A 83 26.88 15.57 7.06
CA ARG A 83 26.56 16.05 5.71
C ARG A 83 25.13 15.68 5.30
N ASN A 84 24.73 14.43 5.53
CA ASN A 84 23.38 13.97 5.21
C ASN A 84 22.32 14.68 6.06
N ALA A 85 22.57 14.93 7.35
CA ALA A 85 21.68 15.68 8.21
C ALA A 85 21.53 17.13 7.75
N SER A 86 22.64 17.78 7.35
CA SER A 86 22.62 19.12 6.79
C SER A 86 21.79 19.20 5.49
N LEU A 87 21.99 18.25 4.57
CA LEU A 87 21.20 18.15 3.35
C LEU A 87 19.72 17.85 3.63
N ALA A 88 19.42 17.02 4.62
CA ALA A 88 18.06 16.71 5.03
C ALA A 88 17.36 17.97 5.55
N LEU A 89 18.02 18.76 6.41
CA LEU A 89 17.48 20.02 6.94
C LEU A 89 17.27 21.06 5.83
N GLN A 90 18.20 21.16 4.88
CA GLN A 90 18.05 22.07 3.72
C GLN A 90 16.86 21.68 2.84
N ASN A 91 16.63 20.38 2.65
CA ASN A 91 15.55 19.89 1.79
C ASN A 91 14.21 19.76 2.51
N GLU A 92 14.19 19.80 3.85
CA GLU A 92 12.99 19.52 4.67
C GLU A 92 11.81 20.41 4.29
N GLU A 93 12.04 21.72 4.13
CA GLU A 93 10.98 22.67 3.78
C GLU A 93 10.38 22.37 2.40
N SER A 94 11.23 22.11 1.39
CA SER A 94 10.77 21.82 0.03
C SER A 94 10.01 20.49 -0.03
N ILE A 95 10.51 19.45 0.64
CA ILE A 95 9.85 18.15 0.73
C ILE A 95 8.53 18.27 1.48
N SER A 96 8.49 19.03 2.58
CA SER A 96 7.28 19.27 3.36
C SER A 96 6.22 20.01 2.52
N SER A 97 6.63 21.04 1.78
CA SER A 97 5.74 21.78 0.88
C SER A 97 5.15 20.88 -0.21
N ILE A 98 5.98 20.08 -0.89
CA ILE A 98 5.53 19.12 -1.92
C ILE A 98 4.58 18.09 -1.31
N ARG A 99 4.92 17.55 -0.14
CA ARG A 99 4.09 16.57 0.58
C ARG A 99 2.72 17.18 0.91
N ASN A 100 2.69 18.40 1.44
CA ASN A 100 1.45 19.07 1.81
C ASN A 100 0.58 19.37 0.57
N ALA A 101 1.17 19.84 -0.52
CA ALA A 101 0.47 20.05 -1.78
C ALA A 101 -0.13 18.74 -2.33
N HIS A 102 0.61 17.62 -2.24
CA HIS A 102 0.11 16.32 -2.64
C HIS A 102 -1.04 15.83 -1.75
N LEU A 103 -0.94 16.01 -0.43
CA LEU A 103 -2.03 15.69 0.50
C LEU A 103 -3.29 16.51 0.22
N GLU A 104 -3.14 17.80 -0.07
CA GLU A 104 -4.26 18.66 -0.45
C GLU A 104 -4.92 18.20 -1.76
N SER A 105 -4.12 17.83 -2.76
CA SER A 105 -4.61 17.27 -4.02
C SER A 105 -5.40 15.97 -3.81
N LEU A 106 -4.88 15.06 -2.98
CA LEU A 106 -5.58 13.82 -2.63
C LEU A 106 -6.91 14.10 -1.93
N LEU A 107 -6.95 15.07 -1.02
CA LEU A 107 -8.17 15.46 -0.32
C LEU A 107 -9.21 16.03 -1.31
N LYS A 108 -8.80 16.91 -2.23
CA LYS A 108 -9.69 17.41 -3.30
C LYS A 108 -10.25 16.28 -4.15
N MET A 109 -9.40 15.33 -4.53
CA MET A 109 -9.82 14.17 -5.31
C MET A 109 -10.82 13.29 -4.53
N GLU A 110 -10.59 13.08 -3.24
CA GLU A 110 -11.50 12.32 -2.37
C GLU A 110 -12.87 13.00 -2.26
N LEU A 111 -12.91 14.32 -2.10
CA LEU A 111 -14.15 15.09 -2.11
C LEU A 111 -14.91 14.96 -3.43
N LEU A 112 -14.21 15.03 -4.57
CA LEU A 112 -14.81 14.83 -5.89
C LEU A 112 -15.40 13.42 -6.05
N TYR A 113 -14.70 12.39 -5.57
CA TYR A 113 -15.24 11.03 -5.60
C TYR A 113 -16.47 10.86 -4.70
N ARG A 114 -16.48 11.50 -3.52
CA ARG A 114 -17.67 11.52 -2.65
C ARG A 114 -18.86 12.20 -3.33
N ASP A 115 -18.66 13.35 -3.96
CA ASP A 115 -19.71 14.04 -4.72
C ASP A 115 -20.21 13.20 -5.92
N GLN A 116 -19.32 12.54 -6.64
CA GLN A 116 -19.75 11.65 -7.72
C GLN A 116 -20.54 10.44 -7.18
N LEU A 117 -20.17 9.91 -6.02
CA LEU A 117 -20.89 8.81 -5.39
C LEU A 117 -22.29 9.23 -4.94
N THR A 118 -22.45 10.41 -4.33
CA THR A 118 -23.77 10.93 -3.93
C THR A 118 -24.64 11.17 -5.16
N LYS A 119 -24.10 11.80 -6.22
CA LYS A 119 -24.80 11.98 -7.50
C LYS A 119 -25.21 10.66 -8.16
N LYS A 120 -24.38 9.62 -8.05
CA LYS A 120 -24.74 8.28 -8.54
C LYS A 120 -25.87 7.66 -7.71
N ARG A 121 -25.83 7.80 -6.38
CA ARG A 121 -26.90 7.30 -5.49
C ARG A 121 -28.23 7.98 -5.79
N GLN A 122 -28.24 9.31 -5.95
CA GLN A 122 -29.45 10.06 -6.33
C GLN A 122 -30.03 9.58 -7.67
N ARG A 123 -29.19 9.43 -8.70
CA ARG A 123 -29.64 8.91 -10.00
C ARG A 123 -30.22 7.49 -9.92
N VAL A 124 -29.63 6.62 -9.09
CA VAL A 124 -30.17 5.27 -8.88
C VAL A 124 -31.53 5.34 -8.19
N GLU A 125 -31.68 6.22 -7.20
CA GLU A 125 -32.95 6.42 -6.50
C GLU A 125 -34.04 6.97 -7.42
N GLU A 126 -33.72 7.95 -8.26
CA GLU A 126 -34.63 8.48 -9.30
C GLU A 126 -35.09 7.38 -10.26
N ILE A 127 -34.17 6.54 -10.76
CA ILE A 127 -34.50 5.41 -11.64
C ILE A 127 -35.41 4.41 -10.92
N ASN A 128 -35.13 4.11 -9.65
CA ASN A 128 -35.96 3.19 -8.87
C ASN A 128 -37.35 3.75 -8.60
N MET A 129 -37.47 5.04 -8.30
CA MET A 129 -38.77 5.71 -8.16
C MET A 129 -39.56 5.68 -9.46
N GLU A 130 -38.92 5.98 -10.60
CA GLU A 130 -39.57 5.93 -11.91
C GLU A 130 -40.00 4.50 -12.27
N ARG A 131 -39.18 3.49 -11.99
CA ARG A 131 -39.56 2.07 -12.16
C ARG A 131 -40.76 1.71 -11.30
N LYS A 132 -40.76 2.11 -10.03
CA LYS A 132 -41.86 1.85 -9.10
C LYS A 132 -43.15 2.53 -9.57
N ARG A 133 -43.07 3.77 -10.04
CA ARG A 133 -44.20 4.50 -10.62
C ARG A 133 -44.78 3.74 -11.82
N ARG A 134 -43.94 3.36 -12.78
CA ARG A 134 -44.39 2.57 -13.94
C ARG A 134 -45.02 1.24 -13.52
N GLN A 135 -44.43 0.53 -12.57
CA GLN A 135 -45.02 -0.71 -12.05
C GLN A 135 -46.42 -0.49 -11.45
N LEU A 136 -46.62 0.59 -10.69
CA LEU A 136 -47.93 0.95 -10.16
C LEU A 136 -48.93 1.32 -11.27
N ASP A 137 -48.47 2.02 -12.33
CA ASP A 137 -49.32 2.37 -13.47
C ASP A 137 -49.74 1.12 -14.29
N PHE A 138 -48.88 0.09 -14.36
CA PHE A 138 -49.13 -1.15 -15.11
C PHE A 138 -49.80 -2.27 -14.29
N MET A 139 -49.81 -2.21 -12.95
CA MET A 139 -50.51 -3.20 -12.13
C MET A 139 -52.02 -3.27 -12.41
N PRO A 140 -52.79 -2.16 -12.42
CA PRO A 140 -54.24 -2.22 -12.60
C PRO A 140 -54.63 -2.65 -14.02
N THR A 141 -53.80 -2.37 -15.02
CA THR A 141 -54.04 -2.84 -16.39
C THR A 141 -53.81 -4.34 -16.52
N ASN A 142 -52.81 -4.88 -15.82
CA ASN A 142 -52.58 -6.32 -15.77
C ASN A 142 -53.71 -7.06 -15.04
N GLU A 143 -54.16 -6.55 -13.89
CA GLU A 143 -55.30 -7.15 -13.15
C GLU A 143 -56.58 -7.14 -13.97
N LEU A 144 -56.88 -6.06 -14.69
CA LEU A 144 -58.03 -5.99 -15.58
C LEU A 144 -57.91 -6.98 -16.76
N GLN A 145 -56.72 -7.08 -17.36
CA GLN A 145 -56.47 -8.05 -18.44
C GLN A 145 -56.60 -9.49 -17.95
N GLU A 146 -56.17 -9.77 -16.73
CA GLU A 146 -56.31 -11.09 -16.12
C GLU A 146 -57.78 -11.42 -15.83
N GLN A 147 -58.57 -10.48 -15.31
CA GLN A 147 -60.01 -10.66 -15.11
C GLN A 147 -60.74 -10.90 -16.43
N THR A 148 -60.52 -10.06 -17.43
CA THR A 148 -61.14 -10.21 -18.76
C THR A 148 -60.72 -11.50 -19.47
N TRP A 149 -59.48 -11.95 -19.26
CA TRP A 149 -59.03 -13.24 -19.75
C TRP A 149 -59.75 -14.40 -19.04
N GLN A 150 -59.85 -14.38 -17.71
CA GLN A 150 -60.58 -15.40 -16.93
C GLN A 150 -62.07 -15.44 -17.33
N GLU A 151 -62.72 -14.30 -17.50
CA GLU A 151 -64.10 -14.21 -17.99
C GLU A 151 -64.25 -14.78 -19.41
N GLY A 152 -63.30 -14.49 -20.31
CA GLY A 152 -63.28 -15.04 -21.66
C GLY A 152 -63.13 -16.57 -21.67
N VAL A 153 -62.25 -17.11 -20.83
CA VAL A 153 -62.07 -18.56 -20.66
C VAL A 153 -63.35 -19.20 -20.12
N ASN A 154 -63.94 -18.63 -19.07
CA ASN A 154 -65.18 -19.14 -18.49
C ASN A 154 -66.34 -19.11 -19.49
N SER A 155 -66.49 -18.02 -20.25
CA SER A 155 -67.49 -17.91 -21.32
C SER A 155 -67.32 -18.98 -22.41
N MET A 156 -66.08 -19.27 -22.82
CA MET A 156 -65.80 -20.36 -23.76
C MET A 156 -66.14 -21.73 -23.18
N VAL A 157 -65.83 -21.97 -21.90
CA VAL A 157 -66.16 -23.21 -21.20
C VAL A 157 -67.68 -23.38 -21.10
N ASP A 158 -68.41 -22.33 -20.73
CA ASP A 158 -69.87 -22.33 -20.61
C ASP A 158 -70.55 -22.57 -21.97
N MET A 159 -70.06 -21.94 -23.05
CA MET A 159 -70.52 -22.25 -24.41
C MET A 159 -70.24 -23.71 -24.81
N GLY A 160 -69.08 -24.25 -24.41
CA GLY A 160 -68.73 -25.65 -24.64
C GLY A 160 -69.67 -26.62 -23.92
N LEU A 161 -70.01 -26.31 -22.66
CA LEU A 161 -70.94 -27.08 -21.84
C LEU A 161 -72.39 -26.99 -22.37
N HIS A 162 -72.84 -25.81 -22.79
CA HIS A 162 -74.16 -25.65 -23.41
C HIS A 162 -74.30 -26.47 -24.70
N LYS A 163 -73.27 -26.50 -25.56
CA LYS A 163 -73.26 -27.36 -26.75
C LYS A 163 -73.26 -28.86 -26.45
N LEU A 164 -72.74 -29.27 -25.29
CA LEU A 164 -72.78 -30.66 -24.82
C LEU A 164 -74.14 -31.02 -24.20
N SER A 165 -74.85 -30.05 -23.62
CA SER A 165 -76.17 -30.23 -23.02
C SER A 165 -77.32 -30.29 -24.03
N GLU A 166 -77.13 -29.78 -25.25
CA GLU A 166 -78.14 -29.79 -26.32
C GLU A 166 -78.07 -31.05 -27.24
N LYS A 167 -77.21 -32.02 -26.91
CA LYS A 167 -77.18 -33.36 -27.52
C LYS A 167 -77.75 -34.40 -26.58
#